data_AF-A0A6I5E514-F1
#
_entry.id   AF-A0A6I5E514-F1
#
_cell.length_a   1.000
_cell.length_b   1.000
_cell.length_c   1.000
_cell.angle_alpha   90.00
_cell.angle_beta   90.00
_cell.angle_gamma   90.00
#
_symmetry.space_group_name_H-M   'P 1'
#
loop_
_entity.id
_entity.type
_entity.pdbx_description
1 polymer ?
#
loop_
_entity_poly.entity_id
_entity_poly.type
_entity_poly.pdbx_seq_one_letter_code
_entity_poly.pdbx_strand_id
1 'polypeptide(L)'
;MQRRVVLADRAERLRKELAEIDAEVARLEAAEVVIGQFIEAEGNGQADDPAVVQELERVTTTPGAGGMLLVPHREPDMDESALRDQQHPGIGPRQPCDL
;
A
#
# COMPACT_ATOMS: atom_id res chain seq x y z
N MET A 1 16.03 11.47 -42.76
CA MET A 1 14.65 11.18 -42.30
C MET A 1 14.59 10.06 -41.26
N GLN A 2 15.33 8.97 -41.46
CA GLN A 2 15.34 7.76 -40.62
C GLN A 2 15.50 7.97 -39.10
N ARG A 3 16.38 8.90 -38.68
CA ARG A 3 16.58 9.23 -37.25
C ARG A 3 15.31 9.76 -36.58
N ARG A 4 14.48 10.53 -37.29
CA ARG A 4 13.21 11.04 -36.75
C ARG A 4 12.19 9.93 -36.53
N VAL A 5 12.16 8.93 -37.40
CA VAL A 5 11.28 7.76 -37.30
C VAL A 5 11.64 6.91 -36.10
N VAL A 6 12.93 6.55 -35.94
CA VAL A 6 13.40 5.75 -34.79
C VAL A 6 13.10 6.43 -33.45
N LEU A 7 13.26 7.76 -33.38
CA LEU A 7 12.93 8.53 -32.18
C LEU A 7 11.42 8.60 -31.92
N ALA A 8 10.59 8.67 -32.97
CA ALA A 8 9.14 8.65 -32.84
C ALA A 8 8.65 7.30 -32.29
N ASP A 9 9.16 6.19 -32.83
CA ASP A 9 8.80 4.84 -32.36
C ASP A 9 9.22 4.62 -30.90
N ARG A 10 10.41 5.10 -30.51
CA ARG A 10 10.85 5.03 -29.12
C ARG A 10 9.95 5.87 -28.21
N ALA A 11 9.58 7.08 -28.63
CA ALA A 11 8.68 7.93 -27.87
C ALA A 11 7.29 7.29 -27.71
N GLU A 12 6.80 6.59 -28.73
CA GLU A 12 5.54 5.87 -28.62
C GLU A 12 5.60 4.71 -27.61
N ARG A 13 6.66 3.90 -27.64
CA ARG A 13 6.84 2.83 -26.64
C ARG A 13 6.91 3.38 -25.22
N LEU A 14 7.70 4.43 -24.99
CA LEU A 14 7.81 5.06 -23.68
C LEU A 14 6.48 5.64 -23.19
N ARG A 15 5.62 6.17 -24.07
CA ARG A 15 4.29 6.63 -23.68
C ARG A 15 3.37 5.50 -23.24
N LYS A 16 3.50 4.31 -23.84
CA LYS A 16 2.74 3.12 -23.44
C LYS A 16 3.20 2.62 -22.08
N GLU A 17 4.52 2.48 -21.90
CA GLU A 17 5.12 2.12 -20.61
C GLU A 17 4.73 3.11 -19.50
N LEU A 18 4.74 4.42 -19.80
CA LEU A 18 4.31 5.43 -18.83
C LEU A 18 2.83 5.30 -18.48
N ALA A 19 1.95 5.05 -19.45
CA ALA A 19 0.52 4.86 -19.19
C ALA A 19 0.24 3.61 -18.33
N GLU A 20 1.02 2.54 -18.50
CA GLU A 20 0.93 1.34 -17.64
C GLU A 20 1.37 1.64 -16.21
N ILE A 21 2.45 2.42 -16.04
CA ILE A 21 2.94 2.87 -14.74
C ILE A 21 1.91 3.78 -14.07
N ASP A 22 1.36 4.77 -14.77
CA ASP A 22 0.34 5.67 -14.23
C ASP A 22 -0.90 4.90 -13.77
N ALA A 23 -1.31 3.86 -14.51
CA ALA A 23 -2.41 2.99 -14.12
C ALA A 23 -2.10 2.17 -12.86
N GLU A 24 -0.85 1.74 -12.66
CA GLU A 24 -0.42 1.08 -11.42
C GLU A 24 -0.38 2.06 -10.24
N VAL A 25 0.17 3.26 -10.44
CA VAL A 25 0.20 4.30 -9.40
C VAL A 25 -1.23 4.64 -8.95
N ALA A 26 -2.16 4.85 -9.88
CA ALA A 26 -3.56 5.12 -9.54
C ALA A 26 -4.21 3.98 -8.74
N ARG A 27 -3.85 2.71 -9.02
CA ARG A 27 -4.32 1.57 -8.22
C ARG A 27 -3.73 1.58 -6.81
N LEU A 28 -2.43 1.86 -6.68
CA LEU A 28 -1.74 1.94 -5.39
C LEU A 28 -2.26 3.10 -4.54
N GLU A 29 -2.53 4.27 -5.14
CA GLU A 29 -3.14 5.41 -4.45
C GLU A 29 -4.56 5.08 -3.95
N ALA A 30 -5.37 4.41 -4.78
CA ALA A 30 -6.68 3.93 -4.36
C ALA A 30 -6.58 2.92 -3.20
N ALA A 31 -5.54 2.07 -3.22
CA ALA A 31 -5.28 1.12 -2.15
C ALA A 31 -4.91 1.81 -0.83
N GLU A 32 -4.05 2.84 -0.89
CA GLU A 32 -3.64 3.64 0.26
C GLU A 32 -4.84 4.30 0.94
N VAL A 33 -5.79 4.84 0.16
CA VAL A 33 -7.02 5.44 0.69
C VAL A 33 -7.84 4.42 1.49
N VAL A 34 -8.03 3.21 0.95
CA VAL A 34 -8.78 2.14 1.64
C VAL A 34 -8.07 1.70 2.93
N ILE A 35 -6.75 1.57 2.90
CA ILE A 35 -5.96 1.24 4.08
C ILE A 35 -6.09 2.34 5.15
N GLY A 36 -6.04 3.62 4.75
CA GLY A 36 -6.25 4.74 5.66
C GLY A 36 -7.63 4.71 6.33
N GLN A 37 -8.68 4.44 5.54
CA GLN A 37 -10.05 4.28 6.06
C GLN A 37 -10.18 3.11 7.03
N PHE A 38 -9.50 1.99 6.75
CA PHE A 38 -9.46 0.85 7.67
C PHE A 38 -8.79 1.22 9.00
N ILE A 39 -7.65 1.91 8.98
CA ILE A 39 -6.95 2.35 10.20
C ILE A 39 -7.85 3.30 11.03
N GLU A 40 -8.55 4.21 10.37
CA GLU A 40 -9.53 5.08 11.04
C GLU A 40 -10.69 4.28 11.65
N ALA A 41 -11.21 3.28 10.92
CA ALA A 41 -12.25 2.39 11.41
C ALA A 41 -11.78 1.55 12.62
N GLU A 42 -10.55 1.03 12.61
CA GLU A 42 -9.93 0.37 13.78
C GLU A 42 -9.90 1.29 14.99
N GLY A 43 -9.45 2.54 14.81
CA GLY A 43 -9.43 3.54 15.88
C GLY A 43 -10.80 3.83 16.50
N ASN A 44 -11.87 3.66 15.71
CA ASN A 44 -13.25 3.87 16.12
C ASN A 44 -13.97 2.57 16.56
N GLY A 45 -13.30 1.42 16.53
CA GLY A 45 -13.89 0.12 16.86
C GLY A 45 -14.87 -0.41 15.80
N GLN A 46 -14.71 0.02 14.55
CA GLN A 46 -15.57 -0.30 13.40
C GLN A 46 -14.86 -1.15 12.33
N ALA A 47 -13.64 -1.63 12.60
CA ALA A 47 -12.86 -2.40 11.63
C ALA A 47 -13.52 -3.72 11.21
N ASP A 48 -14.37 -4.30 12.06
CA ASP A 48 -15.14 -5.52 11.76
C ASP A 48 -16.38 -5.25 10.90
N ASP A 49 -16.63 -3.99 10.49
CA ASP A 49 -17.72 -3.70 9.56
C ASP A 49 -17.49 -4.48 8.25
N PRO A 50 -18.46 -5.31 7.83
CA PRO A 50 -18.30 -6.18 6.67
C PRO A 50 -18.03 -5.42 5.37
N ALA A 51 -18.42 -4.15 5.27
CA ALA A 51 -18.11 -3.30 4.12
C ALA A 51 -16.63 -2.89 4.12
N VAL A 52 -16.08 -2.54 5.28
CA VAL A 52 -14.68 -2.15 5.46
C VAL A 52 -13.74 -3.34 5.22
N VAL A 53 -14.08 -4.52 5.75
CA VAL A 53 -13.30 -5.76 5.56
C VAL A 53 -13.26 -6.19 4.08
N GLN A 54 -14.42 -6.20 3.40
CA GLN A 54 -14.47 -6.58 1.98
C GLN A 54 -13.67 -5.64 1.08
N GLU A 55 -13.72 -4.34 1.37
CA GLU A 55 -12.99 -3.32 0.60
C GLU A 55 -11.48 -3.52 0.77
N LEU A 56 -11.01 -3.73 2.00
CA LEU A 56 -9.61 -4.00 2.29
C LEU A 56 -9.13 -5.30 1.65
N GLU A 57 -9.90 -6.38 1.75
CA GLU A 57 -9.56 -7.68 1.14
C GLU A 57 -9.43 -7.56 -0.38
N ARG A 58 -10.37 -6.89 -1.05
CA ARG A 58 -10.34 -6.69 -2.50
C ARG A 58 -9.07 -5.95 -2.95
N VAL A 59 -8.69 -4.92 -2.19
CA VAL A 59 -7.52 -4.09 -2.50
C VAL A 59 -6.21 -4.84 -2.24
N THR A 60 -6.12 -5.58 -1.14
CA THR A 60 -4.88 -6.25 -0.71
C THR A 60 -4.58 -7.56 -1.46
N THR A 61 -5.61 -8.20 -2.00
CA THR A 61 -5.49 -9.46 -2.78
C THR A 61 -5.23 -9.25 -4.26
N THR A 62 -5.30 -8.01 -4.76
CA THR A 62 -4.98 -7.70 -6.15
C THR A 62 -3.45 -7.69 -6.33
N PRO A 63 -2.86 -8.61 -7.12
CA PRO A 63 -1.42 -8.60 -7.36
C PRO A 63 -1.01 -7.35 -8.13
N GLY A 64 0.05 -6.67 -7.69
CA GLY A 64 0.63 -5.55 -8.43
C GLY A 64 1.31 -6.01 -9.73
N ALA A 65 1.68 -5.06 -10.59
CA ALA A 65 2.41 -5.36 -11.84
C ALA A 65 3.76 -6.06 -11.61
N GLY A 66 4.31 -5.96 -10.40
CA GLY A 66 5.48 -6.71 -9.92
C GLY A 66 5.19 -8.11 -9.35
N GLY A 67 3.94 -8.58 -9.42
CA GLY A 67 3.52 -9.89 -8.90
C GLY A 67 3.47 -10.01 -7.37
N MET A 68 3.71 -8.91 -6.65
CA MET A 68 3.69 -8.88 -5.18
C MET A 68 2.33 -8.39 -4.69
N LEU A 69 1.80 -9.05 -3.66
CA LEU A 69 0.63 -8.61 -2.92
C LEU A 69 1.01 -7.42 -2.03
N LEU A 70 0.09 -6.46 -1.89
CA LEU A 70 0.29 -5.29 -1.03
C LEU A 70 0.39 -5.67 0.46
N VAL A 71 -0.33 -6.72 0.85
CA VAL A 71 -0.28 -7.28 2.20
C VAL A 71 -0.18 -8.81 2.08
N PRO A 72 0.83 -9.45 2.68
CA PRO A 72 0.88 -10.91 2.81
C PRO A 72 -0.37 -11.43 3.52
N HIS A 73 -0.93 -12.56 3.06
CA HIS A 73 -2.09 -13.15 3.74
C HIS A 73 -1.84 -13.36 5.23
N ARG A 74 -2.81 -12.94 6.06
CA ARG A 74 -2.90 -13.38 7.46
C ARG A 74 -3.34 -14.85 7.44
N GLU A 75 -2.41 -15.75 7.77
CA GLU A 75 -2.74 -17.16 8.00
C GLU A 75 -3.82 -17.25 9.10
N PRO A 76 -4.82 -18.13 8.99
CA PRO A 76 -5.92 -18.23 9.95
C PRO A 76 -5.48 -18.58 11.39
N ASP A 77 -4.25 -19.07 11.57
CA ASP A 77 -3.65 -19.39 12.87
C ASP A 77 -2.64 -18.33 13.37
N MET A 78 -2.52 -17.18 12.69
CA MET A 78 -1.72 -16.05 13.18
C MET A 78 -2.42 -15.34 14.33
N ASP A 79 -2.00 -15.71 15.55
CA ASP A 79 -2.40 -15.07 16.80
C ASP A 79 -2.24 -13.53 16.73
N GLU A 80 -3.27 -12.80 17.16
CA GLU A 80 -3.31 -11.33 17.27
C GLU A 80 -2.11 -10.77 18.03
N SER A 81 -1.55 -11.57 18.94
CA SER A 81 -0.35 -11.26 19.72
C SER A 81 0.89 -11.01 18.86
N ALA A 82 0.98 -11.60 17.65
CA ALA A 82 2.15 -11.44 16.78
C ALA A 82 2.24 -10.03 16.14
N LEU A 83 1.12 -9.30 16.08
CA LEU A 83 1.08 -7.91 15.59
C LEU A 83 1.44 -6.89 16.68
N ARG A 84 1.36 -7.27 17.97
CA ARG A 84 1.65 -6.36 19.09
C ARG A 84 3.13 -6.08 19.32
N ASP A 85 4.04 -6.91 18.81
CA ASP A 85 5.48 -6.74 19.02
C ASP A 85 6.12 -5.63 18.16
N GLN A 86 5.35 -4.95 17.30
CA GLN A 86 5.80 -3.74 16.61
C GLN A 86 5.37 -2.42 17.29
N GLN A 87 4.71 -2.47 18.46
CA GLN A 87 4.60 -1.28 19.30
C GLN A 87 5.97 -0.96 19.88
N HIS A 88 6.56 0.13 19.39
CA HIS A 88 7.78 0.75 19.92
C HIS A 88 7.83 0.66 21.46
N PRO A 89 8.91 0.12 22.07
CA PRO A 89 9.09 0.24 23.50
C PRO A 89 9.22 1.73 23.84
N GLY A 90 8.44 2.14 24.83
CA GLY A 90 8.13 3.53 25.19
C GLY A 90 9.28 4.54 25.09
N ILE A 91 8.96 5.70 24.54
CA ILE A 91 9.72 6.93 24.77
C ILE A 91 9.56 7.26 26.26
N GLY A 92 10.51 6.82 27.08
CA GLY A 92 10.66 7.28 28.46
C GLY A 92 10.95 8.79 28.51
N PRO A 93 10.60 9.49 29.59
CA PRO A 93 10.77 10.93 29.69
C PRO A 93 12.26 11.29 29.55
N ARG A 94 12.57 12.25 28.66
CA ARG A 94 13.92 12.81 28.49
C ARG A 94 14.38 13.41 29.82
N GLN A 95 15.48 12.91 30.36
CA GLN A 95 16.21 13.60 31.42
C GLN A 95 16.73 14.93 30.87
N PRO A 96 16.60 16.05 31.62
CA PRO A 96 17.23 17.30 31.24
C PRO A 96 18.75 17.17 31.35
N CYS A 97 19.47 17.58 30.31
CA CYS A 97 20.92 17.74 30.36
C CYS A 97 21.23 18.98 31.22
N ASP A 98 21.85 18.78 32.38
CA ASP A 98 22.43 19.85 33.18
C ASP A 98 23.61 20.47 32.42
N LEU A 99 23.63 21.80 32.35
CA LEU A 99 24.69 22.66 31.77
C LEU A 99 25.67 23.11 32.85
#